data_AF-A0A9P5V7A7-F1
#
_entry.id   AF-A0A9P5V7A7-F1
#
_cell.length_a   1.000
_cell.length_b   1.000
_cell.length_c   1.000
_cell.angle_alpha   90.00
_cell.angle_beta   90.00
_cell.angle_gamma   90.00
#
_symmetry.space_group_name_H-M   'P 1'
#
loop_
_entity.id
_entity.type
_entity.pdbx_description
1 polymer ?
#
loop_
_entity_poly.entity_id
_entity_poly.type
_entity_poly.pdbx_seq_one_letter_code
_entity_poly.pdbx_strand_id
1 'polypeptide(L)'
;MSASNIGLPSFQQACLAADNANSAVYLVGVSTTTPERLEAHYIPITSNNNLLTPPNSKLIASQIDPTSSWTSNSPKACFTYPSPTSPATSVMVVQFEPYKTQLTSFRVSDAGMMDVAKNLTNLAFVSPRLFSLSGYFGASILTNYPTRTPLFALGTYTSSLSTATQGYSIVFDTTGQGQAYPALGNAAPVLGSHDHILSLGSPYSVNLNGVTLTMDAVPVTMANTGYILDKGSDGSTVVYSITPDQSSMLHRISLAGGPPFSPFMVATALNKQIVTYSSNNSPLGSMTGPILNIFDTITGTWSGPGLMDGFSPSSTAGLYPGYNQPPQQQEVPLGAIVGGAIGGLVVLTFSFFLCFSIKYRVTGSQQMESSGSGGEGAGMQSYRSGDSSAARSQVDSKTDRKSGF
;
A
#
# COMPACT_ATOMS: atom_id res chain seq x y z
N MET A 1 35.27 -6.35 0.77
CA MET A 1 35.08 -5.47 -0.40
C MET A 1 34.56 -4.13 0.11
N SER A 2 35.31 -3.04 -0.07
CA SER A 2 34.81 -1.69 0.26
C SER A 2 33.70 -1.35 -0.74
N ALA A 3 32.52 -1.00 -0.25
CA ALA A 3 31.45 -0.52 -1.11
C ALA A 3 31.89 0.85 -1.66
N SER A 4 32.22 0.91 -2.94
CA SER A 4 32.38 2.19 -3.63
C SER A 4 31.03 2.91 -3.57
N ASN A 5 31.00 4.16 -3.08
CA ASN A 5 29.81 5.00 -3.21
C ASN A 5 29.62 5.31 -4.70
N ILE A 6 28.66 4.64 -5.32
CA ILE A 6 28.26 4.91 -6.70
C ILE A 6 27.06 5.84 -6.60
N GLY A 7 27.08 6.93 -7.38
CA GLY A 7 25.90 7.77 -7.58
C GLY A 7 24.72 6.94 -8.07
N LEU A 8 23.53 7.55 -8.15
CA LEU A 8 22.36 6.84 -8.66
C LEU A 8 22.61 6.33 -10.09
N PRO A 9 22.35 5.04 -10.37
CA PRO A 9 22.45 4.52 -11.72
C PRO A 9 21.33 5.11 -12.59
N SER A 10 21.60 5.29 -13.89
CA SER A 10 20.60 5.73 -14.86
C SER A 10 20.02 4.54 -15.62
N PHE A 11 18.72 4.30 -15.44
CA PHE A 11 17.96 3.22 -16.06
C PHE A 11 16.74 3.81 -16.79
N GLN A 12 16.68 3.63 -18.10
CA GLN A 12 15.61 4.20 -18.93
C GLN A 12 14.22 3.65 -18.56
N GLN A 13 14.09 2.32 -18.40
CA GLN A 13 12.89 1.65 -17.89
C GLN A 13 13.24 0.91 -16.60
N ALA A 14 13.29 1.66 -15.51
CA ALA A 14 13.52 1.13 -14.17
C ALA A 14 12.26 0.50 -13.58
N CYS A 15 12.39 -0.16 -12.43
CA CYS A 15 11.31 -0.33 -11.48
C CYS A 15 11.81 -0.11 -10.05
N LEU A 16 10.89 0.28 -9.16
CA LEU A 16 11.15 0.49 -7.74
C LEU A 16 10.34 -0.49 -6.90
N ALA A 17 10.93 -0.93 -5.79
CA ALA A 17 10.27 -1.72 -4.77
C ALA A 17 10.76 -1.28 -3.38
N ALA A 18 9.85 -1.08 -2.42
CA ALA A 18 10.23 -0.78 -1.05
C ALA A 18 10.86 -1.98 -0.33
N ASP A 19 11.81 -1.76 0.57
CA ASP A 19 12.27 -2.82 1.46
C ASP A 19 11.20 -3.19 2.51
N ASN A 20 11.32 -4.38 3.11
CA ASN A 20 10.33 -4.82 4.10
C ASN A 20 10.37 -4.00 5.39
N ALA A 21 11.49 -3.32 5.69
CA ALA A 21 11.59 -2.43 6.83
C ALA A 21 11.03 -1.02 6.55
N ASN A 22 10.61 -0.75 5.31
CA ASN A 22 10.19 0.57 4.83
C ASN A 22 11.20 1.69 5.13
N SER A 23 12.48 1.38 5.01
CA SER A 23 13.64 2.25 5.25
C SER A 23 14.50 2.46 4.01
N ALA A 24 14.19 1.78 2.91
CA ALA A 24 14.96 1.82 1.69
C ALA A 24 14.12 1.42 0.48
N VAL A 25 14.67 1.63 -0.71
CA VAL A 25 14.10 1.12 -1.95
C VAL A 25 15.14 0.32 -2.72
N TYR A 26 14.67 -0.68 -3.44
CA TYR A 26 15.39 -1.37 -4.49
C TYR A 26 15.09 -0.68 -5.82
N LEU A 27 16.13 -0.17 -6.48
CA LEU A 27 16.08 0.35 -7.83
C LEU A 27 16.64 -0.70 -8.77
N VAL A 28 15.81 -1.17 -9.69
CA VAL A 28 16.16 -2.24 -10.62
C VAL A 28 16.04 -1.74 -12.04
N GLY A 29 17.01 -2.08 -12.89
CA GLY A 29 16.98 -1.72 -14.30
C GLY A 29 18.12 -2.36 -15.08
N VAL A 30 18.09 -2.16 -16.39
CA VAL A 30 19.17 -2.65 -17.28
C VAL A 30 20.20 -1.55 -17.42
N SER A 31 21.46 -1.91 -17.17
CA SER A 31 22.59 -1.01 -17.25
C SER A 31 22.73 -0.40 -18.64
N THR A 32 22.88 0.92 -18.70
CA THR A 32 23.12 1.64 -19.96
C THR A 32 24.57 1.51 -20.44
N THR A 33 25.49 1.17 -19.54
CA THR A 33 26.92 0.98 -19.86
C THR A 33 27.28 -0.46 -20.18
N THR A 34 26.50 -1.42 -19.66
CA THR A 34 26.63 -2.84 -19.97
C THR A 34 25.26 -3.36 -20.43
N PRO A 35 24.96 -3.28 -21.74
CA PRO A 35 23.69 -3.76 -22.28
C PRO A 35 23.38 -5.18 -21.79
N GLU A 36 22.09 -5.49 -21.62
CA GLU A 36 21.59 -6.80 -21.19
C GLU A 36 21.91 -7.20 -19.74
N ARG A 37 22.70 -6.39 -19.01
CA ARG A 37 22.93 -6.59 -17.59
C ARG A 37 21.81 -5.98 -16.76
N LEU A 38 20.99 -6.83 -16.16
CA LEU A 38 20.04 -6.43 -15.11
C LEU A 38 20.83 -6.17 -13.82
N GLU A 39 20.52 -5.06 -13.16
CA GLU A 39 21.13 -4.65 -11.90
C GLU A 39 20.04 -4.29 -10.90
N ALA A 40 20.25 -4.66 -9.65
CA ALA A 40 19.45 -4.19 -8.52
C ALA A 40 20.35 -3.43 -7.56
N HIS A 41 19.94 -2.21 -7.24
CA HIS A 41 20.62 -1.31 -6.34
C HIS A 41 19.77 -1.07 -5.10
N TYR A 42 20.39 -1.11 -3.93
CA TYR A 42 19.79 -0.73 -2.67
C TYR A 42 20.06 0.74 -2.37
N ILE A 43 19.02 1.48 -2.05
CA ILE A 43 19.08 2.92 -1.80
C ILE A 43 18.41 3.20 -0.45
N PRO A 44 19.20 3.45 0.61
CA PRO A 44 18.66 3.83 1.90
C PRO A 44 17.85 5.14 1.80
N ILE A 45 16.66 5.15 2.38
CA ILE A 45 15.81 6.33 2.49
C ILE A 45 15.73 6.70 3.97
N THR A 46 16.43 7.77 4.34
CA THR A 46 16.45 8.22 5.73
C THR A 46 15.10 8.85 6.09
N SER A 47 14.61 8.55 7.29
CA SER A 47 13.31 9.01 7.80
C SER A 47 13.17 10.53 7.94
N ASN A 48 14.25 11.29 7.78
CA ASN A 48 14.26 12.74 7.87
C ASN A 48 13.89 13.44 6.54
N ASN A 49 13.43 12.70 5.52
CA ASN A 49 12.92 13.19 4.23
C ASN A 49 13.87 14.11 3.45
N ASN A 50 15.13 14.19 3.86
CA ASN A 50 16.03 15.19 3.36
C ASN A 50 16.96 14.57 2.29
N LEU A 51 16.41 14.41 1.08
CA LEU A 51 17.15 13.98 -0.12
C LEU A 51 17.91 15.14 -0.79
N LEU A 52 18.33 16.18 -0.06
CA LEU A 52 19.08 17.31 -0.65
C LEU A 52 20.40 16.86 -1.30
N THR A 53 20.94 15.71 -0.90
CA THR A 53 22.04 15.05 -1.60
C THR A 53 21.54 13.79 -2.30
N PRO A 54 22.02 13.51 -3.54
CA PRO A 54 21.71 12.24 -4.20
C PRO A 54 22.10 11.08 -3.27
N PRO A 55 21.17 10.17 -2.94
CA PRO A 55 21.49 9.09 -2.03
C PRO A 55 22.49 8.14 -2.70
N ASN A 56 23.42 7.62 -1.89
CA ASN A 56 24.34 6.61 -2.37
C ASN A 56 23.56 5.34 -2.71
N SER A 57 23.86 4.77 -3.86
CA SER A 57 23.33 3.46 -4.25
C SER A 57 24.38 2.38 -3.99
N LYS A 58 23.92 1.20 -3.61
CA LYS A 58 24.77 0.01 -3.47
C LYS A 58 24.26 -1.06 -4.42
N LEU A 59 25.08 -1.48 -5.38
CA LEU A 59 24.77 -2.66 -6.19
C LEU A 59 24.66 -3.88 -5.27
N ILE A 60 23.46 -4.46 -5.20
CA ILE A 60 23.18 -5.61 -4.34
C ILE A 60 22.98 -6.89 -5.13
N ALA A 61 22.58 -6.83 -6.41
CA ALA A 61 22.49 -8.00 -7.26
C ALA A 61 22.68 -7.61 -8.72
N SER A 62 23.17 -8.55 -9.54
CA SER A 62 23.24 -8.37 -10.98
C SER A 62 23.16 -9.71 -11.71
N GLN A 63 22.64 -9.67 -12.92
CA GLN A 63 22.60 -10.80 -13.83
C GLN A 63 22.86 -10.32 -15.25
N ILE A 64 23.73 -11.04 -15.94
CA ILE A 64 23.80 -11.04 -17.40
C ILE A 64 23.10 -12.31 -17.83
N ASP A 65 21.97 -12.17 -18.51
CA ASP A 65 21.25 -13.33 -19.02
C ASP A 65 21.90 -13.80 -20.33
N PRO A 66 22.36 -15.05 -20.45
CA PRO A 66 23.02 -15.54 -21.65
C PRO A 66 22.12 -15.56 -22.89
N THR A 67 20.81 -15.41 -22.72
CA THR A 67 19.84 -15.33 -23.83
C THR A 67 19.48 -13.90 -24.20
N SER A 68 20.22 -12.90 -23.67
CA SER A 68 20.01 -11.48 -23.94
C SER A 68 18.59 -11.03 -23.62
N SER A 69 18.01 -11.59 -22.54
CA SER A 69 16.62 -11.37 -22.20
C SER A 69 16.31 -9.92 -21.85
N TRP A 70 17.18 -9.27 -21.08
CA TRP A 70 16.87 -7.96 -20.52
C TRP A 70 17.16 -6.83 -21.49
N THR A 71 16.22 -5.89 -21.63
CA THR A 71 16.40 -4.74 -22.51
C THR A 71 16.19 -3.44 -21.74
N SER A 72 16.95 -2.39 -22.08
CA SER A 72 16.83 -1.07 -21.42
C SER A 72 15.52 -0.34 -21.74
N ASN A 73 14.92 -0.65 -22.89
CA ASN A 73 13.75 0.03 -23.43
C ASN A 73 12.41 -0.63 -23.05
N SER A 74 12.43 -1.85 -22.51
CA SER A 74 11.19 -2.54 -22.14
C SER A 74 10.75 -2.17 -20.72
N PRO A 75 9.46 -1.81 -20.52
CA PRO A 75 8.91 -1.49 -19.20
C PRO A 75 9.10 -2.62 -18.20
N LYS A 76 9.30 -2.25 -16.92
CA LYS A 76 9.51 -3.20 -15.83
C LYS A 76 8.60 -2.90 -14.65
N ALA A 77 8.28 -3.93 -13.89
CA ALA A 77 7.65 -3.80 -12.58
C ALA A 77 8.40 -4.64 -11.55
N CYS A 78 8.47 -4.11 -10.34
CA CYS A 78 9.16 -4.71 -9.20
C CYS A 78 8.12 -4.99 -8.12
N PHE A 79 8.11 -6.19 -7.57
CA PHE A 79 7.20 -6.59 -6.51
C PHE A 79 8.00 -7.18 -5.37
N THR A 80 7.89 -6.58 -4.19
CA THR A 80 8.40 -7.23 -2.98
C THR A 80 7.48 -8.36 -2.58
N TYR A 81 8.06 -9.48 -2.19
CA TYR A 81 7.31 -10.60 -1.68
C TYR A 81 6.93 -10.31 -0.21
N PRO A 82 5.64 -10.08 0.11
CA PRO A 82 5.21 -9.95 1.49
C PRO A 82 5.19 -11.35 2.10
N SER A 83 6.34 -11.84 2.57
CA SER A 83 6.36 -13.02 3.44
C SER A 83 6.34 -12.57 4.89
N PRO A 84 5.28 -12.89 5.66
CA PRO A 84 5.29 -12.64 7.10
C PRO A 84 6.27 -13.58 7.85
N THR A 85 6.76 -14.64 7.21
CA THR A 85 7.53 -15.71 7.87
C THR A 85 8.99 -15.83 7.42
N SER A 86 9.40 -15.17 6.32
CA SER A 86 10.77 -15.22 5.82
C SER A 86 11.45 -13.86 5.94
N PRO A 87 12.55 -13.75 6.72
CA PRO A 87 13.37 -12.54 6.73
C PRO A 87 14.11 -12.30 5.41
N ALA A 88 14.21 -13.33 4.55
CA ALA A 88 14.78 -13.20 3.22
C ALA A 88 13.75 -12.55 2.28
N THR A 89 13.90 -11.25 2.09
CA THR A 89 13.07 -10.46 1.17
C THR A 89 13.49 -10.82 -0.26
N SER A 90 12.55 -11.43 -1.00
CA SER A 90 12.71 -11.63 -2.43
C SER A 90 11.98 -10.52 -3.15
N VAL A 91 12.63 -9.94 -4.16
CA VAL A 91 11.99 -8.99 -5.07
C VAL A 91 11.84 -9.69 -6.41
N MET A 92 10.61 -9.77 -6.90
CA MET A 92 10.30 -10.25 -8.25
C MET A 92 10.38 -9.08 -9.22
N VAL A 93 11.07 -9.28 -10.32
CA VAL A 93 11.23 -8.32 -11.41
C VAL A 93 10.54 -8.91 -12.63
N VAL A 94 9.66 -8.13 -13.25
CA VAL A 94 8.93 -8.52 -14.46
C VAL A 94 9.23 -7.52 -15.56
N GLN A 95 9.68 -7.99 -16.72
CA GLN A 95 9.81 -7.18 -17.94
C GLN A 95 8.67 -7.51 -18.91
N PHE A 96 8.07 -6.45 -19.44
CA PHE A 96 6.91 -6.51 -20.31
C PHE A 96 7.32 -6.16 -21.74
N GLU A 97 7.03 -7.06 -22.67
CA GLU A 97 7.26 -6.87 -24.10
C GLU A 97 6.03 -7.33 -24.88
N PRO A 98 5.80 -6.83 -26.11
CA PRO A 98 4.59 -7.14 -26.88
C PRO A 98 4.27 -8.64 -27.04
N TYR A 99 5.31 -9.50 -27.04
CA TYR A 99 5.17 -10.94 -27.28
C TYR A 99 5.89 -11.81 -26.24
N LYS A 100 6.42 -11.19 -25.19
CA LYS A 100 7.27 -11.87 -24.20
C LYS A 100 7.06 -11.23 -22.83
N THR A 101 6.98 -12.07 -21.80
CA THR A 101 7.10 -11.60 -20.43
C THR A 101 8.22 -12.39 -19.77
N GLN A 102 9.17 -11.66 -19.21
CA GLN A 102 10.27 -12.24 -18.47
C GLN A 102 10.12 -11.95 -17.01
N LEU A 103 10.50 -12.91 -16.19
CA LEU A 103 10.52 -12.77 -14.76
C LEU A 103 11.80 -13.33 -14.16
N THR A 104 12.32 -12.63 -13.18
CA THR A 104 13.37 -13.13 -12.29
C THR A 104 13.03 -12.71 -10.87
N SER A 105 13.70 -13.30 -9.89
CA SER A 105 13.72 -12.83 -8.54
C SER A 105 15.16 -12.66 -8.07
N PHE A 106 15.37 -11.74 -7.14
CA PHE A 106 16.63 -11.69 -6.39
C PHE A 106 16.34 -11.67 -4.91
N ARG A 107 17.25 -12.27 -4.15
CA ARG A 107 17.21 -12.33 -2.69
C ARG A 107 18.31 -11.47 -2.13
N VAL A 108 17.93 -10.56 -1.25
CA VAL A 108 18.88 -9.60 -0.64
C VAL A 108 19.90 -10.32 0.26
N SER A 109 19.50 -11.44 0.86
CA SER A 109 20.36 -12.28 1.70
C SER A 109 21.43 -13.06 0.92
N ASP A 110 21.22 -13.33 -0.37
CA ASP A 110 21.95 -14.39 -1.09
C ASP A 110 23.16 -13.84 -1.85
N ALA A 111 23.90 -12.94 -1.22
CA ALA A 111 25.15 -12.35 -1.74
C ALA A 111 25.04 -11.73 -3.16
N GLY A 112 23.83 -11.36 -3.57
CA GLY A 112 23.59 -10.65 -4.84
C GLY A 112 23.40 -11.49 -6.07
N MET A 113 22.92 -12.72 -5.92
CA MET A 113 22.46 -13.50 -7.06
C MET A 113 21.01 -13.18 -7.42
N MET A 114 20.76 -12.94 -8.71
CA MET A 114 19.43 -13.00 -9.29
C MET A 114 19.21 -14.40 -9.88
N ASP A 115 18.00 -14.93 -9.74
CA ASP A 115 17.58 -16.19 -10.35
C ASP A 115 17.65 -16.10 -11.87
N VAL A 116 17.90 -17.22 -12.55
CA VAL A 116 17.85 -17.28 -14.02
C VAL A 116 16.49 -16.77 -14.51
N ALA A 117 16.50 -15.87 -15.49
CA ALA A 117 15.30 -15.31 -16.07
C ALA A 117 14.41 -16.44 -16.63
N LYS A 118 13.14 -16.43 -16.28
CA LYS A 118 12.12 -17.32 -16.83
C LYS A 118 11.28 -16.56 -17.84
N ASN A 119 11.01 -17.20 -18.96
CA ASN A 119 10.16 -16.65 -20.01
C ASN A 119 8.76 -17.28 -19.95
N LEU A 120 7.74 -16.45 -19.91
CA LEU A 120 6.35 -16.87 -20.12
C LEU A 120 6.01 -16.70 -21.60
N THR A 121 6.20 -17.75 -22.37
CA THR A 121 5.76 -17.81 -23.77
C THR A 121 4.25 -18.02 -23.83
N ASN A 122 3.56 -17.29 -24.71
CA ASN A 122 2.10 -17.32 -24.96
C ASN A 122 1.20 -16.54 -23.99
N LEU A 123 1.75 -15.95 -22.93
CA LEU A 123 1.05 -15.04 -22.01
C LEU A 123 1.86 -13.75 -21.91
N ALA A 124 1.85 -12.95 -22.98
CA ALA A 124 2.51 -11.65 -22.98
C ALA A 124 1.60 -10.62 -22.29
N PHE A 125 2.06 -10.10 -21.17
CA PHE A 125 1.43 -8.94 -20.55
C PHE A 125 1.86 -7.68 -21.31
N VAL A 126 0.89 -6.89 -21.76
CA VAL A 126 1.14 -5.72 -22.61
C VAL A 126 1.78 -4.57 -21.83
N SER A 127 1.52 -4.48 -20.53
CA SER A 127 1.97 -3.35 -19.73
C SER A 127 2.13 -3.71 -18.24
N PRO A 128 3.18 -3.20 -17.56
CA PRO A 128 3.30 -3.28 -16.10
C PRO A 128 2.11 -2.62 -15.40
N ARG A 129 1.48 -1.65 -16.05
CA ARG A 129 0.33 -0.92 -15.51
C ARG A 129 -0.93 -1.78 -15.40
N LEU A 130 -0.98 -2.93 -16.07
CA LEU A 130 -2.12 -3.86 -16.03
C LEU A 130 -1.81 -5.11 -15.21
N PHE A 131 -0.66 -5.15 -14.55
CA PHE A 131 -0.18 -6.29 -13.80
C PHE A 131 -0.25 -6.02 -12.30
N SER A 132 -0.76 -6.99 -11.55
CA SER A 132 -0.74 -6.98 -10.09
C SER A 132 -0.30 -8.34 -9.58
N LEU A 133 0.53 -8.36 -8.54
CA LEU A 133 0.90 -9.57 -7.84
C LEU A 133 -0.09 -9.79 -6.66
N SER A 134 -0.89 -10.85 -6.70
CA SER A 134 -1.62 -11.35 -5.53
C SER A 134 -0.73 -12.32 -4.77
N GLY A 135 -0.69 -12.21 -3.43
CA GLY A 135 0.18 -13.04 -2.58
C GLY A 135 0.01 -14.55 -2.80
N TYR A 136 1.15 -15.26 -2.70
CA TYR A 136 1.35 -16.68 -3.01
C TYR A 136 1.31 -17.02 -4.51
N PHE A 137 2.31 -17.77 -5.00
CA PHE A 137 2.45 -18.14 -6.41
C PHE A 137 1.29 -19.05 -6.86
N GLY A 138 0.25 -18.42 -7.39
CA GLY A 138 -0.51 -18.93 -8.51
C GLY A 138 -0.85 -17.74 -9.41
N ALA A 139 -0.53 -17.86 -10.70
CA ALA A 139 -0.87 -16.85 -11.67
C ALA A 139 -2.40 -16.76 -11.77
N SER A 140 -2.99 -15.78 -11.10
CA SER A 140 -4.40 -15.44 -11.31
C SER A 140 -4.46 -14.49 -12.49
N ILE A 141 -4.88 -15.00 -13.64
CA ILE A 141 -5.19 -14.17 -14.79
C ILE A 141 -6.58 -13.61 -14.54
N LEU A 142 -6.70 -12.30 -14.38
CA LEU A 142 -7.98 -11.62 -14.56
C LEU A 142 -8.33 -11.72 -16.05
N THR A 143 -9.09 -12.75 -16.42
CA THR A 143 -9.49 -13.01 -17.81
C THR A 143 -10.57 -12.05 -18.28
N ASN A 144 -11.25 -11.35 -17.37
CA ASN A 144 -12.23 -10.33 -17.68
C ASN A 144 -11.78 -9.00 -17.06
N TYR A 145 -11.05 -8.20 -17.85
CA TYR A 145 -10.96 -6.78 -17.57
C TYR A 145 -12.32 -6.16 -17.84
N PRO A 146 -12.81 -5.32 -16.93
CA PRO A 146 -14.17 -4.84 -17.02
C PRO A 146 -14.36 -3.74 -18.07
N THR A 147 -13.25 -3.16 -18.53
CA THR A 147 -13.22 -2.21 -19.63
C THR A 147 -12.48 -2.84 -20.81
N ARG A 148 -12.90 -2.53 -22.03
CA ARG A 148 -12.26 -3.05 -23.25
C ARG A 148 -10.91 -2.38 -23.54
N THR A 149 -10.61 -1.27 -22.86
CA THR A 149 -9.45 -0.42 -23.11
C THR A 149 -8.84 0.04 -21.78
N PRO A 150 -8.34 -0.89 -20.94
CA PRO A 150 -7.79 -0.52 -19.65
C PRO A 150 -6.53 0.32 -19.85
N LEU A 151 -6.41 1.39 -19.08
CA LEU A 151 -5.28 2.31 -19.08
C LEU A 151 -4.23 1.88 -18.05
N PHE A 152 -4.65 1.77 -16.79
CA PHE A 152 -3.84 1.22 -15.71
C PHE A 152 -4.72 0.67 -14.58
N ALA A 153 -4.11 -0.18 -13.75
CA ALA A 153 -4.66 -0.70 -12.52
C ALA A 153 -3.94 -0.08 -11.31
N LEU A 154 -4.72 0.22 -10.27
CA LEU A 154 -4.28 0.75 -9.00
C LEU A 154 -4.79 -0.18 -7.90
N GLY A 155 -3.92 -0.58 -6.98
CA GLY A 155 -4.29 -1.39 -5.82
C GLY A 155 -4.44 -0.53 -4.56
N THR A 156 -5.28 -0.98 -3.65
CA THR A 156 -5.17 -0.65 -2.22
C THR A 156 -5.24 -1.94 -1.41
N TYR A 157 -4.71 -1.92 -0.20
CA TYR A 157 -4.81 -3.07 0.71
C TYR A 157 -4.96 -2.63 2.15
N THR A 158 -5.64 -3.44 2.95
CA THR A 158 -5.67 -3.34 4.40
C THR A 158 -4.78 -4.45 4.96
N SER A 159 -3.74 -4.06 5.71
CA SER A 159 -2.88 -5.03 6.38
C SER A 159 -3.56 -5.50 7.66
N SER A 160 -4.09 -6.73 7.65
CA SER A 160 -4.56 -7.42 8.85
C SER A 160 -3.70 -8.65 9.08
N LEU A 161 -3.24 -8.86 10.32
CA LEU A 161 -2.46 -10.04 10.69
C LEU A 161 -3.33 -11.30 10.86
N SER A 162 -4.66 -11.15 10.94
CA SER A 162 -5.58 -12.24 11.33
C SER A 162 -6.59 -12.63 10.25
N THR A 163 -6.69 -11.89 9.15
CA THR A 163 -7.65 -12.17 8.07
C THR A 163 -6.96 -12.17 6.71
N ALA A 164 -7.61 -12.82 5.74
CA ALA A 164 -7.37 -12.62 4.31
C ALA A 164 -7.06 -11.15 4.02
N THR A 165 -5.99 -10.86 3.26
CA THR A 165 -5.67 -9.48 2.85
C THR A 165 -6.87 -8.95 2.07
N GLN A 166 -7.44 -7.84 2.53
CA GLN A 166 -8.56 -7.19 1.85
C GLN A 166 -8.04 -5.92 1.20
N GLY A 167 -8.74 -5.43 0.21
CA GLY A 167 -8.32 -4.23 -0.49
C GLY A 167 -9.21 -3.94 -1.66
N TYR A 168 -8.68 -3.18 -2.61
CA TYR A 168 -9.37 -2.87 -3.84
C TYR A 168 -8.44 -3.02 -5.04
N SER A 169 -8.98 -3.55 -6.12
CA SER A 169 -8.40 -3.41 -7.45
C SER A 169 -9.20 -2.34 -8.18
N ILE A 170 -8.54 -1.28 -8.63
CA ILE A 170 -9.17 -0.15 -9.29
C ILE A 170 -8.62 -0.08 -10.71
N VAL A 171 -9.48 -0.11 -11.71
CA VAL A 171 -9.08 -0.06 -13.12
C VAL A 171 -9.58 1.25 -13.71
N PHE A 172 -8.66 2.04 -14.26
CA PHE A 172 -8.98 3.21 -15.06
C PHE A 172 -8.84 2.83 -16.54
N ASP A 173 -9.68 3.39 -17.39
CA ASP A 173 -9.65 3.14 -18.83
C ASP A 173 -9.24 4.36 -19.64
N THR A 174 -8.94 4.15 -20.92
CA THR A 174 -8.52 5.22 -21.83
C THR A 174 -9.66 6.18 -22.19
N THR A 175 -10.90 5.91 -21.79
CA THR A 175 -12.06 6.79 -22.00
C THR A 175 -12.33 7.72 -20.82
N GLY A 176 -11.48 7.66 -19.78
CA GLY A 176 -11.66 8.45 -18.57
C GLY A 176 -12.76 7.90 -17.67
N GLN A 177 -12.97 6.59 -17.65
CA GLN A 177 -13.80 5.93 -16.64
C GLN A 177 -12.90 5.17 -15.66
N GLY A 178 -13.39 4.99 -14.44
CA GLY A 178 -12.75 4.15 -13.43
C GLY A 178 -13.75 3.22 -12.77
N GLN A 179 -13.31 2.02 -12.41
CA GLN A 179 -14.10 1.06 -11.64
C GLN A 179 -13.27 0.44 -10.53
N ALA A 180 -13.84 0.40 -9.33
CA ALA A 180 -13.21 -0.21 -8.16
C ALA A 180 -13.90 -1.54 -7.82
N TYR A 181 -13.08 -2.55 -7.57
CA TYR A 181 -13.45 -3.92 -7.22
C TYR A 181 -12.96 -4.18 -5.80
N PRO A 182 -13.85 -4.44 -4.84
CA PRO A 182 -13.44 -5.01 -3.56
C PRO A 182 -12.67 -6.29 -3.83
N ALA A 183 -11.48 -6.42 -3.27
CA ALA A 183 -10.59 -7.54 -3.49
C ALA A 183 -10.39 -8.30 -2.17
N LEU A 184 -10.65 -9.60 -2.20
CA LEU A 184 -10.37 -10.51 -1.09
C LEU A 184 -9.26 -11.46 -1.54
N GLY A 185 -8.08 -11.32 -0.96
CA GLY A 185 -6.96 -12.22 -1.15
C GLY A 185 -6.99 -13.35 -0.13
N ASN A 186 -6.99 -14.60 -0.57
CA ASN A 186 -6.91 -15.72 0.36
C ASN A 186 -5.45 -15.90 0.83
N ALA A 187 -5.21 -15.75 2.12
CA ALA A 187 -3.88 -15.99 2.71
C ALA A 187 -3.59 -17.48 2.94
N ALA A 188 -4.61 -18.35 2.81
CA ALA A 188 -4.41 -19.78 2.92
C ALA A 188 -3.57 -20.31 1.75
N PRO A 189 -2.68 -21.30 1.98
CA PRO A 189 -1.97 -21.95 0.90
C PRO A 189 -2.98 -22.52 -0.10
N VAL A 190 -2.72 -22.30 -1.38
CA VAL A 190 -3.49 -22.91 -2.47
C VAL A 190 -3.17 -24.39 -2.48
N LEU A 191 -4.11 -25.22 -2.03
CA LEU A 191 -3.95 -26.67 -1.94
C LEU A 191 -4.58 -27.38 -3.15
N GLY A 192 -5.44 -26.70 -3.91
CA GLY A 192 -6.09 -27.23 -5.10
C GLY A 192 -6.16 -26.27 -6.29
N SER A 193 -6.40 -26.81 -7.48
CA SER A 193 -6.57 -26.05 -8.74
C SER A 193 -7.81 -25.14 -8.78
N HIS A 194 -8.67 -25.21 -7.77
CA HIS A 194 -9.91 -24.43 -7.65
C HIS A 194 -9.85 -23.38 -6.54
N ASP A 195 -8.73 -23.29 -5.81
CA ASP A 195 -8.60 -22.26 -4.78
C ASP A 195 -8.39 -20.91 -5.45
N HIS A 196 -9.36 -20.01 -5.29
CA HIS A 196 -9.25 -18.63 -5.76
C HIS A 196 -8.29 -17.87 -4.83
N ILE A 197 -7.12 -17.52 -5.37
CA ILE A 197 -6.11 -16.70 -4.69
C ILE A 197 -6.62 -15.27 -4.47
N LEU A 198 -7.42 -14.80 -5.44
CA LEU A 198 -8.04 -13.50 -5.44
C LEU A 198 -9.50 -13.62 -5.86
N SER A 199 -10.41 -13.11 -5.05
CA SER A 199 -11.81 -12.92 -5.41
C SER A 199 -12.10 -11.43 -5.53
N LEU A 200 -12.70 -11.03 -6.65
CA LEU A 200 -13.19 -9.67 -6.84
C LEU A 200 -14.70 -9.63 -6.60
N GLY A 201 -15.14 -8.70 -5.75
CA GLY A 201 -16.54 -8.39 -5.53
C GLY A 201 -17.17 -7.61 -6.69
N SER A 202 -18.46 -7.30 -6.55
CA SER A 202 -19.17 -6.46 -7.51
C SER A 202 -18.53 -5.07 -7.60
N PRO A 203 -18.28 -4.54 -8.81
CA PRO A 203 -17.65 -3.25 -8.95
C PRO A 203 -18.60 -2.09 -8.70
N TYR A 204 -18.01 -0.92 -8.45
CA TYR A 204 -18.68 0.36 -8.52
C TYR A 204 -17.84 1.38 -9.28
N SER A 205 -18.51 2.37 -9.87
CA SER A 205 -17.85 3.43 -10.63
C SER A 205 -17.05 4.37 -9.73
N VAL A 206 -15.85 4.71 -10.16
CA VAL A 206 -15.02 5.76 -9.57
C VAL A 206 -15.43 7.11 -10.19
N ASN A 207 -15.73 8.09 -9.34
CA ASN A 207 -16.00 9.44 -9.78
C ASN A 207 -14.68 10.20 -9.96
N LEU A 208 -14.31 10.51 -11.21
CA LEU A 208 -13.07 11.25 -11.50
C LEU A 208 -13.12 12.73 -11.15
N ASN A 209 -14.28 13.29 -10.78
CA ASN A 209 -14.43 14.70 -10.42
C ASN A 209 -13.85 15.67 -11.49
N GLY A 210 -14.11 15.37 -12.76
CA GLY A 210 -13.60 16.16 -13.90
C GLY A 210 -12.11 15.98 -14.22
N VAL A 211 -11.39 15.14 -13.47
CA VAL A 211 -9.99 14.80 -13.75
C VAL A 211 -9.90 13.96 -15.02
N THR A 212 -9.01 14.35 -15.93
CA THR A 212 -8.61 13.55 -17.09
C THR A 212 -7.21 13.02 -16.84
N LEU A 213 -7.08 11.70 -16.67
CA LEU A 213 -5.81 11.05 -16.44
C LEU A 213 -5.06 10.87 -17.76
N THR A 214 -3.75 11.15 -17.77
CA THR A 214 -2.95 10.95 -18.99
C THR A 214 -2.61 9.49 -19.22
N MET A 215 -2.24 9.17 -20.46
CA MET A 215 -1.75 7.83 -20.78
C MET A 215 -0.46 7.46 -20.04
N ASP A 216 0.26 8.43 -19.48
CA ASP A 216 1.54 8.20 -18.82
C ASP A 216 1.44 8.11 -17.28
N ALA A 217 0.24 8.28 -16.74
CA ALA A 217 -0.01 8.23 -15.31
C ALA A 217 0.59 6.97 -14.64
N VAL A 218 1.18 7.18 -13.46
CA VAL A 218 1.90 6.17 -12.69
C VAL A 218 1.04 5.80 -11.46
N PRO A 219 0.44 4.59 -11.44
CA PRO A 219 -0.29 4.13 -10.26
C PRO A 219 0.69 3.76 -9.15
N VAL A 220 0.31 4.09 -7.91
CA VAL A 220 1.06 3.74 -6.70
C VAL A 220 0.11 3.05 -5.73
N THR A 221 0.25 1.72 -5.67
CA THR A 221 -0.46 0.89 -4.71
C THR A 221 0.06 1.13 -3.30
N MET A 222 -0.82 1.49 -2.37
CA MET A 222 -0.48 1.77 -0.98
C MET A 222 -1.61 1.29 -0.05
N ALA A 223 -1.30 1.14 1.24
CA ALA A 223 -2.26 0.71 2.25
C ALA A 223 -3.42 1.71 2.37
N ASN A 224 -4.66 1.20 2.34
CA ASN A 224 -5.94 1.92 2.44
C ASN A 224 -6.23 2.92 1.30
N THR A 225 -5.24 3.70 0.88
CA THR A 225 -5.36 4.78 -0.09
C THR A 225 -4.44 4.50 -1.27
N GLY A 226 -5.00 4.52 -2.48
CA GLY A 226 -4.23 4.42 -3.72
C GLY A 226 -3.88 5.81 -4.22
N TYR A 227 -2.68 5.95 -4.80
CA TYR A 227 -2.22 7.22 -5.36
C TYR A 227 -1.94 7.09 -6.85
N ILE A 228 -2.10 8.19 -7.57
CA ILE A 228 -1.79 8.29 -9.00
C ILE A 228 -0.92 9.52 -9.19
N LEU A 229 0.26 9.34 -9.78
CA LEU A 229 1.10 10.44 -10.21
C LEU A 229 0.84 10.70 -11.68
N ASP A 230 0.58 11.94 -12.06
CA ASP A 230 0.25 12.28 -13.44
C ASP A 230 0.92 13.59 -13.89
N LYS A 231 0.87 13.85 -15.19
CA LYS A 231 1.41 15.07 -15.78
C LYS A 231 0.46 16.24 -15.61
N GLY A 232 0.90 17.25 -14.86
CA GLY A 232 0.25 18.55 -14.79
C GLY A 232 0.34 19.32 -16.11
N SER A 233 -0.54 20.31 -16.30
CA SER A 233 -0.54 21.20 -17.47
C SER A 233 0.76 22.00 -17.61
N ASP A 234 1.45 22.26 -16.50
CA ASP A 234 2.74 22.93 -16.40
C ASP A 234 3.94 21.96 -16.57
N GLY A 235 3.67 20.67 -16.80
CA GLY A 235 4.69 19.62 -16.88
C GLY A 235 5.19 19.11 -15.53
N SER A 236 4.68 19.63 -14.41
CA SER A 236 4.98 19.10 -13.07
C SER A 236 4.25 17.78 -12.80
N THR A 237 4.64 17.08 -11.74
CA THR A 237 3.94 15.89 -11.26
C THR A 237 2.79 16.30 -10.34
N VAL A 238 1.55 16.00 -10.76
CA VAL A 238 0.36 16.12 -9.91
C VAL A 238 0.09 14.79 -9.21
N VAL A 239 -0.47 14.85 -7.99
CA VAL A 239 -0.82 13.66 -7.22
C VAL A 239 -2.33 13.61 -7.03
N TYR A 240 -2.92 12.47 -7.36
CA TYR A 240 -4.29 12.13 -7.02
C TYR A 240 -4.33 11.01 -5.99
N SER A 241 -5.37 10.97 -5.17
CA SER A 241 -5.62 9.91 -4.20
C SER A 241 -7.06 9.41 -4.27
N ILE A 242 -7.23 8.14 -3.92
CA ILE A 242 -8.54 7.50 -3.74
C ILE A 242 -8.48 6.56 -2.54
N THR A 243 -9.48 6.66 -1.66
CA THR A 243 -9.65 5.77 -0.50
C THR A 243 -10.99 5.06 -0.67
N PRO A 244 -11.02 3.91 -1.38
CA PRO A 244 -12.27 3.31 -1.87
C PRO A 244 -13.25 2.92 -0.74
N ASP A 245 -12.75 2.56 0.43
CA ASP A 245 -13.56 2.28 1.63
C ASP A 245 -14.33 3.51 2.16
N GLN A 246 -13.88 4.72 1.82
CA GLN A 246 -14.43 5.97 2.35
C GLN A 246 -15.14 6.79 1.27
N SER A 247 -14.66 6.75 0.04
CA SER A 247 -15.15 7.57 -1.07
C SER A 247 -14.81 6.91 -2.40
N SER A 248 -15.76 6.92 -3.34
CA SER A 248 -15.52 6.56 -4.74
C SER A 248 -14.93 7.71 -5.56
N MET A 249 -14.69 8.87 -4.95
CA MET A 249 -14.18 10.05 -5.65
C MET A 249 -12.66 10.07 -5.70
N LEU A 250 -12.12 10.39 -6.87
CA LEU A 250 -10.71 10.69 -7.04
C LEU A 250 -10.43 12.13 -6.59
N HIS A 251 -9.55 12.29 -5.63
CA HIS A 251 -9.19 13.58 -5.06
C HIS A 251 -7.85 14.04 -5.63
N ARG A 252 -7.79 15.27 -6.15
CA ARG A 252 -6.51 15.93 -6.46
C ARG A 252 -5.93 16.48 -5.18
N ILE A 253 -4.68 16.13 -4.86
CA ILE A 253 -3.98 16.71 -3.72
C ILE A 253 -3.47 18.09 -4.14
N SER A 254 -3.71 19.11 -3.31
CA SER A 254 -3.15 20.45 -3.55
C SER A 254 -1.67 20.45 -3.16
N LEU A 255 -0.81 20.76 -4.12
CA LEU A 255 0.65 20.64 -3.97
C LEU A 255 1.31 22.00 -4.17
N ALA A 256 2.31 22.30 -3.34
CA ALA A 256 3.21 23.43 -3.54
C ALA A 256 4.52 22.89 -4.14
N GLY A 257 4.68 23.05 -5.45
CA GLY A 257 5.84 22.51 -6.18
C GLY A 257 5.80 20.99 -6.30
N GLY A 258 6.38 20.47 -7.37
CA GLY A 258 6.54 19.04 -7.62
C GLY A 258 7.72 18.83 -8.56
N PRO A 259 8.24 17.59 -8.66
CA PRO A 259 9.25 17.29 -9.65
C PRO A 259 8.65 17.34 -11.06
N PRO A 260 9.46 17.59 -12.10
CA PRO A 260 8.99 17.50 -13.47
C PRO A 260 8.52 16.08 -13.75
N PHE A 261 7.36 15.96 -14.38
CA PHE A 261 6.81 14.67 -14.77
C PHE A 261 7.61 14.07 -15.91
N SER A 262 7.86 12.77 -15.85
CA SER A 262 8.51 11.99 -16.91
C SER A 262 7.68 10.76 -17.20
N PRO A 263 7.45 10.39 -18.48
CA PRO A 263 6.77 9.14 -18.83
C PRO A 263 7.59 7.89 -18.42
N PHE A 264 8.88 8.07 -18.13
CA PHE A 264 9.78 7.04 -17.61
C PHE A 264 9.93 7.10 -16.09
N MET A 265 9.13 7.93 -15.41
CA MET A 265 9.10 7.95 -13.95
C MET A 265 8.51 6.65 -13.43
N VAL A 266 9.12 6.11 -12.38
CA VAL A 266 8.55 5.01 -11.60
C VAL A 266 8.41 5.44 -10.15
N ALA A 267 7.47 4.81 -9.45
CA ALA A 267 7.18 5.14 -8.08
C ALA A 267 6.89 3.88 -7.25
N THR A 268 7.21 3.93 -5.97
CA THR A 268 6.81 2.92 -4.99
C THR A 268 6.32 3.59 -3.72
N ALA A 269 5.34 2.97 -3.07
CA ALA A 269 4.99 3.30 -1.71
C ALA A 269 6.10 2.85 -0.76
N LEU A 270 6.47 3.71 0.20
CA LEU A 270 7.39 3.43 1.29
C LEU A 270 6.75 3.97 2.58
N ASN A 271 6.10 3.11 3.36
CA ASN A 271 5.29 3.54 4.51
C ASN A 271 4.26 4.63 4.12
N LYS A 272 4.39 5.86 4.66
CA LYS A 272 3.51 7.01 4.41
C LYS A 272 4.07 7.95 3.33
N GLN A 273 4.93 7.42 2.47
CA GLN A 273 5.66 8.19 1.49
C GLN A 273 5.58 7.51 0.13
N ILE A 274 5.72 8.31 -0.93
CA ILE A 274 5.89 7.81 -2.29
C ILE A 274 7.28 8.21 -2.74
N VAL A 275 8.12 7.22 -3.02
CA VAL A 275 9.44 7.43 -3.58
C VAL A 275 9.33 7.36 -5.09
N THR A 276 9.80 8.38 -5.77
CA THR A 276 9.82 8.47 -7.24
C THR A 276 11.25 8.43 -7.74
N TYR A 277 11.47 7.74 -8.86
CA TYR A 277 12.72 7.74 -9.62
C TYR A 277 12.47 8.17 -11.06
N SER A 278 13.36 8.98 -11.60
CA SER A 278 13.40 9.31 -13.03
C SER A 278 14.84 9.32 -13.52
N SER A 279 15.13 8.64 -14.62
CA SER A 279 16.47 8.54 -15.23
C SER A 279 16.91 9.77 -16.02
N ASN A 280 16.05 10.80 -16.02
CA ASN A 280 16.34 12.15 -16.48
C ASN A 280 16.46 12.31 -18.01
N ASN A 281 15.29 12.52 -18.62
CA ASN A 281 15.11 13.28 -19.86
C ASN A 281 14.27 14.52 -19.57
N SER A 282 14.52 15.22 -18.45
CA SER A 282 13.74 16.41 -18.13
C SER A 282 13.98 17.49 -19.20
N PRO A 283 12.92 18.06 -19.81
CA PRO A 283 13.07 19.15 -20.77
C PRO A 283 13.62 20.43 -20.14
N LEU A 284 13.62 20.53 -18.81
CA LEU A 284 14.23 21.61 -18.04
C LEU A 284 15.72 21.30 -17.87
N GLY A 285 16.52 21.71 -18.87
CA GLY A 285 17.94 21.34 -19.04
C GLY A 285 18.95 21.75 -17.95
N SER A 286 18.50 22.11 -16.74
CA SER A 286 19.38 22.39 -15.59
C SER A 286 19.72 21.14 -14.78
N MET A 287 18.95 20.06 -14.89
CA MET A 287 19.23 18.81 -14.18
C MET A 287 19.78 17.77 -15.15
N THR A 288 20.99 17.30 -14.88
CA THR A 288 21.63 16.19 -15.62
C THR A 288 21.80 14.98 -14.70
N GLY A 289 21.24 13.84 -15.07
CA GLY A 289 21.36 12.58 -14.32
C GLY A 289 20.15 12.19 -13.46
N PRO A 290 20.07 10.92 -13.02
CA PRO A 290 18.90 10.36 -12.35
C PRO A 290 18.55 11.10 -11.06
N ILE A 291 17.25 11.26 -10.80
CA ILE A 291 16.70 11.95 -9.65
C ILE A 291 15.79 11.03 -8.84
N LEU A 292 15.83 11.21 -7.51
CA LEU A 292 14.90 10.61 -6.57
C LEU A 292 14.17 11.73 -5.82
N ASN A 293 12.85 11.68 -5.77
CA ASN A 293 12.05 12.59 -4.94
C ASN A 293 11.10 11.79 -4.06
N ILE A 294 10.75 12.35 -2.91
CA ILE A 294 9.81 11.77 -1.97
C ILE A 294 8.60 12.67 -1.88
N PHE A 295 7.42 12.08 -1.96
CA PHE A 295 6.17 12.75 -1.60
C PHE A 295 5.68 12.22 -0.26
N ASP A 296 5.56 13.09 0.72
CA ASP A 296 4.99 12.74 2.02
C ASP A 296 3.46 12.84 1.95
N THR A 297 2.79 11.69 2.10
CA THR A 297 1.33 11.60 1.93
C THR A 297 0.55 12.21 3.10
N ILE A 298 1.19 12.47 4.24
CA ILE A 298 0.56 13.09 5.40
C ILE A 298 0.59 14.60 5.28
N THR A 299 1.74 15.17 4.93
CA THR A 299 1.90 16.62 4.80
C THR A 299 1.50 17.14 3.43
N GLY A 300 1.43 16.27 2.41
CA GLY A 300 1.16 16.67 1.04
C GLY A 300 2.31 17.44 0.40
N THR A 301 3.56 17.19 0.83
CA THR A 301 4.74 17.94 0.39
C THR A 301 5.74 17.06 -0.32
N TRP A 302 6.35 17.59 -1.37
CA TRP A 302 7.49 16.96 -2.03
C TRP A 302 8.82 17.37 -1.37
N SER A 303 9.79 16.45 -1.37
CA SER A 303 11.19 16.72 -1.06
C SER A 303 12.11 16.00 -2.06
N GLY A 304 13.27 16.59 -2.32
CA GLY A 304 14.28 16.00 -3.19
C GLY A 304 15.04 17.05 -4.01
N PRO A 305 16.11 16.63 -4.69
CA PRO A 305 16.91 17.51 -5.51
C PRO A 305 16.24 17.80 -6.86
N GLY A 306 15.15 17.11 -7.20
CA GLY A 306 14.48 17.17 -8.49
C GLY A 306 13.27 18.11 -8.56
N LEU A 307 13.05 18.94 -7.54
CA LEU A 307 11.87 19.81 -7.50
C LEU A 307 12.03 21.01 -8.44
N MET A 308 10.93 21.43 -9.06
CA MET A 308 10.93 22.63 -9.92
C MET A 308 10.96 23.88 -9.03
N ASP A 309 12.08 24.62 -9.06
CA ASP A 309 12.22 25.93 -8.41
C ASP A 309 11.19 26.91 -8.97
N GLY A 310 10.50 27.66 -8.10
CA GLY A 310 9.71 28.82 -8.51
C GLY A 310 8.19 28.72 -8.36
N PHE A 311 7.65 27.60 -7.90
CA PHE A 311 6.24 27.56 -7.48
C PHE A 311 6.12 27.87 -5.99
N SER A 312 6.17 29.17 -5.66
CA SER A 312 5.29 29.62 -4.57
C SER A 312 3.89 29.16 -4.93
N PRO A 313 3.12 28.54 -4.01
CA PRO A 313 1.78 28.05 -4.32
C PRO A 313 0.95 29.21 -4.84
N SER A 314 0.84 29.31 -6.16
CA SER A 314 -0.10 30.21 -6.81
C SER A 314 -1.45 29.61 -6.50
N SER A 315 -2.08 30.12 -5.45
CA SER A 315 -3.42 29.74 -4.97
C SER A 315 -4.53 29.93 -6.02
N THR A 316 -4.18 30.31 -7.25
CA THR A 316 -4.98 30.15 -8.45
C THR A 316 -4.96 28.69 -8.92
N ALA A 317 -5.43 27.78 -8.05
CA ALA A 317 -6.15 26.63 -8.56
C ALA A 317 -7.27 27.19 -9.44
N GLY A 318 -7.23 26.91 -10.74
CA GLY A 318 -8.26 27.33 -11.68
C GLY A 318 -9.63 27.03 -11.10
N LEU A 319 -10.41 28.09 -10.88
CA LEU A 319 -11.81 28.03 -10.53
C LEU A 319 -12.52 27.24 -11.64
N TYR A 320 -12.64 25.93 -11.47
CA TYR A 320 -13.75 25.21 -12.05
C TYR A 320 -15.02 25.83 -11.44
N PRO A 321 -15.95 26.35 -12.25
CA PRO A 321 -17.18 26.92 -11.75
C PRO A 321 -18.07 25.77 -11.26
N GLY A 322 -17.96 25.43 -9.99
CA GLY A 322 -18.85 24.48 -9.33
C GLY A 322 -18.12 23.70 -8.23
N TYR A 323 -18.48 23.99 -6.99
CA TYR A 323 -18.01 23.35 -5.75
C TYR A 323 -16.67 23.85 -5.20
N ASN A 324 -16.63 25.15 -4.88
CA ASN A 324 -15.83 25.65 -3.76
C ASN A 324 -16.42 25.11 -2.45
N GLN A 325 -16.17 23.84 -2.15
CA GLN A 325 -16.14 23.43 -0.76
C GLN A 325 -14.74 23.83 -0.27
N PRO A 326 -14.60 24.73 0.73
CA PRO A 326 -13.30 24.99 1.34
C PRO A 326 -12.69 23.64 1.72
N PRO A 327 -11.35 23.49 1.69
CA PRO A 327 -10.71 22.27 2.15
C PRO A 327 -11.34 21.96 3.49
N GLN A 328 -12.10 20.86 3.56
CA GLN A 328 -12.40 20.26 4.84
C GLN A 328 -11.02 19.83 5.33
N GLN A 329 -10.32 20.77 6.00
CA GLN A 329 -9.74 20.42 7.28
C GLN A 329 -10.78 19.49 7.88
N GLN A 330 -10.39 18.24 8.06
CA GLN A 330 -11.06 17.39 9.01
C GLN A 330 -10.89 18.14 10.33
N GLU A 331 -11.74 19.16 10.53
CA GLU A 331 -12.00 19.81 11.77
C GLU A 331 -12.43 18.62 12.60
N VAL A 332 -11.47 18.05 13.33
CA VAL A 332 -11.78 17.19 14.46
C VAL A 332 -12.80 18.02 15.20
N PRO A 333 -14.09 17.65 15.20
CA PRO A 333 -15.14 18.59 15.54
C PRO A 333 -14.75 19.15 16.89
N LEU A 334 -14.40 20.43 16.95
CA LEU A 334 -13.89 21.03 18.18
C LEU A 334 -14.93 20.84 19.29
N GLY A 335 -16.21 20.76 18.91
CA GLY A 335 -17.31 20.34 19.77
C GLY A 335 -17.19 18.94 20.37
N ALA A 336 -16.58 17.95 19.72
CA ALA A 336 -16.34 16.63 20.30
C ALA A 336 -15.18 16.62 21.30
N ILE A 337 -14.11 17.39 21.05
CA ILE A 337 -12.99 17.54 22.00
C ILE A 337 -13.44 18.36 23.22
N VAL A 338 -14.08 19.50 22.99
CA VAL A 338 -14.63 20.37 24.06
C VAL A 338 -15.76 19.66 24.81
N GLY A 339 -16.63 18.95 24.09
CA GLY A 339 -17.70 18.14 24.68
C GLY A 339 -17.18 16.97 25.52
N GLY A 340 -16.11 16.31 25.07
CA GLY A 340 -15.43 15.27 25.84
C GLY A 340 -14.78 15.81 27.12
N ALA A 341 -14.12 16.98 27.05
CA ALA A 341 -13.51 17.62 28.21
C ALA A 341 -14.55 18.06 29.26
N ILE A 342 -15.64 18.70 28.83
CA ILE A 342 -16.73 19.12 29.72
C ILE A 342 -17.44 17.90 30.31
N GLY A 343 -17.75 16.89 29.48
CA GLY A 343 -18.38 15.65 29.92
C GLY A 343 -17.54 14.90 30.97
N GLY A 344 -16.23 14.79 30.74
CA GLY A 344 -15.30 14.18 31.71
C GLY A 344 -15.25 14.92 33.04
N LEU A 345 -15.28 16.25 33.03
CA LEU A 345 -15.23 17.08 34.24
C LEU A 345 -16.53 16.99 35.06
N VAL A 346 -17.68 16.88 34.41
CA VAL A 346 -18.99 16.64 35.06
C VAL A 346 -19.04 15.26 35.71
N VAL A 347 -18.56 14.21 35.04
CA VAL A 347 -18.50 12.86 35.62
C VAL A 347 -17.58 12.82 36.84
N LEU A 348 -16.39 13.44 36.75
CA LEU A 348 -15.45 13.52 37.87
C LEU A 348 -16.03 14.25 39.09
N THR A 349 -16.69 15.38 38.88
CA THR A 349 -17.33 16.15 39.97
C THR A 349 -18.50 15.38 40.58
N PHE A 350 -19.31 14.69 39.76
CA PHE A 350 -20.41 13.85 40.26
C PHE A 350 -19.91 12.65 41.06
N SER A 351 -18.84 11.99 40.62
CA SER A 351 -18.18 10.92 41.37
C SER A 351 -17.64 11.39 42.72
N PHE A 352 -16.99 12.56 42.75
CA PHE A 352 -16.53 13.17 44.02
C PHE A 352 -17.70 13.46 44.96
N PHE A 353 -18.78 14.04 44.45
CA PHE A 353 -19.97 14.35 45.25
C PHE A 353 -20.61 13.09 45.84
N LEU A 354 -20.73 12.01 45.06
CA LEU A 354 -21.24 10.72 45.54
C LEU A 354 -20.34 10.11 46.63
N CYS A 355 -19.02 10.11 46.43
CA CYS A 355 -18.08 9.60 47.43
C CYS A 355 -18.17 10.38 48.76
N PHE A 356 -18.28 11.71 48.70
CA PHE A 356 -18.45 12.52 49.90
C PHE A 356 -19.81 12.31 50.56
N SER A 357 -20.90 12.23 49.78
CA SER A 357 -22.25 12.00 50.31
C SER A 357 -22.37 10.66 51.03
N ILE A 358 -21.72 9.61 50.53
CA ILE A 358 -21.66 8.30 51.20
C ILE A 358 -20.84 8.39 52.49
N LYS A 359 -19.67 9.04 52.46
CA LYS A 359 -18.84 9.19 53.67
C LYS A 359 -19.55 9.96 54.78
N TYR A 360 -20.28 11.03 54.44
CA TYR A 360 -21.01 11.83 55.43
C TYR A 360 -22.27 11.15 55.98
N ARG A 361 -22.91 10.25 55.23
CA ARG A 361 -24.04 9.46 55.77
C ARG A 361 -23.58 8.41 56.79
N VAL A 362 -22.38 7.86 56.65
CA VAL A 362 -21.90 6.78 57.55
C VAL A 362 -21.48 7.31 58.92
N THR A 363 -21.13 8.60 59.04
CA THR A 363 -20.75 9.19 60.35
C THR A 363 -21.96 9.64 61.18
N GLY A 364 -23.18 9.62 60.63
CA GLY A 364 -24.41 10.04 61.33
C GLY A 364 -25.21 8.93 62.03
N SER A 365 -24.77 7.67 61.98
CA SER A 365 -25.55 6.52 62.46
C SER A 365 -24.81 5.66 63.48
N GLN A 366 -24.08 6.29 64.41
CA GLN A 366 -23.62 5.61 65.63
C GLN A 366 -24.17 6.31 66.88
N GLN A 367 -25.49 6.30 67.04
CA GLN A 367 -26.09 6.40 68.36
C GLN A 367 -27.53 5.86 68.33
N MET A 368 -27.70 4.55 68.60
CA MET A 368 -28.70 3.99 69.51
C MET A 368 -28.77 2.45 69.40
N GLU A 369 -28.94 1.83 70.58
CA GLU A 369 -29.35 0.44 70.87
C GLU A 369 -28.33 -0.67 70.54
N SER A 370 -27.64 -1.33 71.49
CA SER A 370 -27.95 -1.83 72.85
C SER A 370 -29.13 -2.82 72.92
N SER A 371 -28.79 -4.06 73.33
CA SER A 371 -29.64 -5.23 73.68
C SER A 371 -30.32 -5.95 72.49
N GLY A 372 -30.32 -7.27 72.34
CA GLY A 372 -29.77 -8.40 73.08
C GLY A 372 -30.34 -9.71 72.50
N SER A 373 -29.74 -10.85 72.90
CA SER A 373 -30.33 -12.20 72.96
C SER A 373 -30.54 -13.04 71.67
N GLY A 374 -29.68 -14.05 71.50
CA GLY A 374 -30.08 -15.47 71.62
C GLY A 374 -30.46 -16.27 70.35
N GLY A 375 -29.90 -17.49 70.26
CA GLY A 375 -30.39 -18.64 69.48
C GLY A 375 -29.52 -19.02 68.26
N GLU A 376 -28.58 -19.96 68.37
CA GLU A 376 -28.75 -21.41 68.14
C GLU A 376 -29.44 -21.80 66.82
N GLY A 377 -28.76 -22.62 65.99
CA GLY A 377 -29.46 -23.40 64.96
C GLY A 377 -28.64 -23.80 63.72
N ALA A 378 -27.98 -24.95 63.85
CA ALA A 378 -27.45 -25.86 62.82
C ALA A 378 -27.85 -25.69 61.33
N GLY A 379 -26.89 -26.02 60.47
CA GLY A 379 -27.12 -27.12 59.52
C GLY A 379 -26.82 -26.87 58.04
N MET A 380 -26.16 -27.87 57.47
CA MET A 380 -26.29 -28.36 56.10
C MET A 380 -25.28 -27.89 55.04
N GLN A 381 -24.25 -28.73 54.92
CA GLN A 381 -23.55 -29.07 53.67
C GLN A 381 -24.55 -29.41 52.54
N SER A 382 -24.22 -29.08 51.29
CA SER A 382 -24.38 -30.01 50.16
C SER A 382 -23.73 -29.47 48.89
N TYR A 383 -22.85 -30.28 48.34
CA TYR A 383 -22.36 -30.31 46.97
C TYR A 383 -23.44 -30.04 45.91
N ARG A 384 -23.05 -29.38 44.81
CA ARG A 384 -23.38 -29.87 43.45
C ARG A 384 -22.44 -29.32 42.39
N SER A 385 -21.63 -30.23 41.86
CA SER A 385 -20.98 -30.20 40.56
C SER A 385 -22.02 -30.14 39.44
N GLY A 386 -21.72 -29.38 38.40
CA GLY A 386 -22.49 -29.32 37.16
C GLY A 386 -21.55 -29.46 35.96
N ASP A 387 -21.44 -30.69 35.47
CA ASP A 387 -20.80 -31.05 34.20
C ASP A 387 -21.46 -30.32 33.03
N SER A 388 -20.67 -29.75 32.10
CA SER A 388 -21.14 -29.39 30.77
C SER A 388 -20.54 -30.36 29.74
N SER A 389 -21.40 -31.25 29.27
CA SER A 389 -21.17 -32.29 28.28
C SER A 389 -20.84 -31.75 26.89
N ALA A 390 -19.90 -32.43 26.25
CA ALA A 390 -19.55 -32.34 24.84
C ALA A 390 -20.70 -32.71 23.91
N ALA A 391 -20.81 -32.00 22.78
CA ALA A 391 -21.52 -32.45 21.59
C ALA A 391 -20.50 -32.63 20.45
N ARG A 392 -20.04 -33.88 20.28
CA ARG A 392 -19.35 -34.35 19.06
C ARG A 392 -20.41 -34.58 17.99
N SER A 393 -20.34 -33.83 16.89
CA SER A 393 -21.05 -34.15 15.65
C SER A 393 -20.13 -34.99 14.77
N GLN A 394 -20.41 -36.29 14.71
CA GLN A 394 -19.83 -37.22 13.74
C GLN A 394 -20.78 -37.25 12.54
N VAL A 395 -20.34 -36.70 11.41
CA VAL A 395 -21.01 -36.88 10.12
C VAL A 395 -20.27 -38.00 9.39
N ASP A 396 -20.88 -39.18 9.39
CA ASP A 396 -20.57 -40.28 8.49
C ASP A 396 -21.02 -39.90 7.08
N SER A 397 -20.08 -39.83 6.13
CA SER A 397 -20.37 -39.78 4.70
C SER A 397 -19.66 -40.95 4.03
N LYS A 398 -20.37 -42.07 3.99
CA LYS A 398 -20.06 -43.23 3.16
C LYS A 398 -20.66 -42.97 1.77
N THR A 399 -19.81 -42.68 0.78
CA THR A 399 -20.25 -42.67 -0.63
C THR A 399 -19.36 -43.61 -1.43
N ASP A 400 -19.89 -44.80 -1.68
CA ASP A 400 -19.43 -45.72 -2.71
C ASP A 400 -19.57 -45.07 -4.09
N ARG A 401 -18.50 -45.06 -4.89
CA ARG A 401 -18.61 -44.85 -6.33
C ARG A 401 -17.73 -45.84 -7.08
N LYS A 402 -18.37 -46.91 -7.55
CA LYS A 402 -17.95 -47.73 -8.70
C LYS A 402 -17.87 -46.83 -9.93
N SER A 403 -16.74 -46.85 -10.62
CA SER A 403 -16.66 -46.51 -12.04
C SER A 403 -16.17 -47.74 -12.79
N GLY A 404 -17.04 -48.27 -13.64
CA GLY A 404 -16.68 -49.12 -14.77
C GLY A 404 -16.58 -48.27 -16.03
N PHE A 405 -15.71 -48.74 -16.92
CA PHE A 405 -15.29 -48.21 -18.23
C PHE A 405 -14.31 -47.05 -18.21
#